data_AF-A0A978TV71-F1
#
_entry.id   AF-A0A978TV71-F1
#
_cell.length_a   1.000
_cell.length_b   1.000
_cell.length_c   1.000
_cell.angle_alpha   90.00
_cell.angle_beta   90.00
_cell.angle_gamma   90.00
#
_symmetry.space_group_name_H-M   'P 1'
#
loop_
_entity.id
_entity.type
_entity.pdbx_description
1 polymer ?
#
loop_
_entity_poly.entity_id
_entity_poly.type
_entity_poly.pdbx_seq_one_letter_code
_entity_poly.pdbx_strand_id
1 'polypeptide(L)'
;MSTTSDKSSKSSSHLSIWSTQTLVLISVGLGVAALLFYLLFSVSIPGEGRPYWYGIGTLIFEEAGLLLAAWLCLRNGFSPQIVSGRNVWMGIGFGMLSYFIGNLIFSWWELGWKLDPAVSPGDLFYLISYVCIAVGMILAVKSRRLNLELWQWGVTAGIAVAGIALAVWISQDTLFPNDEILPEAAIEQVDPAAASAELAPGATAPPIETAADAEEPIIPVPNWVLKLEKDLDPYATPLNLAYVVLDVVLLVVATLLLLAFWGGRFSQSWRMIAAAAFSLYIADMWYKYAENKIPNYESGDLLEVFFVFTGIFFAIGAALEYDVSTRASTSRRSRRRGGS
;
A
#
# COMPACT_ATOMS: atom_id res chain seq x y z
N MET A 1 60.80 -32.16 9.95
CA MET A 1 59.70 -32.92 10.59
C MET A 1 58.39 -32.21 10.30
N SER A 2 57.49 -32.93 9.63
CA SER A 2 56.03 -32.78 9.44
C SER A 2 55.28 -31.50 9.86
N THR A 3 54.77 -30.81 8.84
CA THR A 3 53.41 -30.28 8.60
C THR A 3 52.29 -30.34 9.66
N THR A 4 51.47 -29.27 9.58
CA THR A 4 49.99 -29.16 9.53
C THR A 4 49.17 -28.75 10.76
N SER A 5 48.31 -27.75 10.47
CA SER A 5 46.92 -27.55 10.93
C SER A 5 46.69 -26.72 12.18
N ASP A 6 46.40 -25.43 11.96
CA ASP A 6 45.30 -24.75 12.67
C ASP A 6 44.54 -23.82 11.71
N LYS A 7 43.91 -24.43 10.70
CA LYS A 7 42.71 -23.91 10.05
C LYS A 7 41.52 -24.61 10.70
N SER A 8 40.85 -23.99 11.68
CA SER A 8 39.42 -24.27 11.98
C SER A 8 38.91 -23.41 13.15
N SER A 9 38.48 -22.19 12.85
CA SER A 9 37.47 -21.52 13.67
C SER A 9 36.53 -20.67 12.81
N LYS A 10 36.11 -21.21 11.65
CA LYS A 10 34.88 -20.77 10.99
C LYS A 10 33.69 -21.32 11.78
N SER A 11 33.44 -20.69 12.92
CA SER A 11 32.24 -20.85 13.74
C SER A 11 31.03 -20.38 12.92
N SER A 12 30.36 -21.32 12.27
CA SER A 12 28.95 -21.35 11.86
C SER A 12 28.11 -20.09 12.23
N SER A 13 28.29 -19.01 11.46
CA SER A 13 27.33 -17.93 11.38
C SER A 13 26.30 -18.32 10.33
N HIS A 14 25.04 -18.47 10.73
CA HIS A 14 23.91 -18.58 9.80
C HIS A 14 24.07 -17.49 8.72
N LEU A 15 24.35 -17.92 7.49
CA LEU A 15 24.52 -17.03 6.34
C LEU A 15 23.17 -16.41 6.03
N SER A 16 22.96 -15.17 6.48
CA SER A 16 22.02 -14.29 5.79
C SER A 16 22.59 -14.07 4.39
N ILE A 17 21.91 -14.55 3.36
CA ILE A 17 22.37 -14.48 1.96
C ILE A 17 22.55 -13.01 1.53
N TRP A 18 21.86 -12.07 2.19
CA TRP A 18 21.91 -10.63 1.89
C TRP A 18 22.26 -9.81 3.14
N SER A 19 23.08 -8.77 2.96
CA SER A 19 23.36 -7.81 4.03
C SER A 19 22.16 -6.87 4.23
N THR A 20 21.95 -6.39 5.45
CA THR A 20 20.89 -5.40 5.74
C THR A 20 21.03 -4.15 4.89
N GLN A 21 22.27 -3.68 4.67
CA GLN A 21 22.52 -2.51 3.82
C GLN A 21 22.06 -2.77 2.38
N THR A 22 22.30 -3.97 1.84
CA THR A 22 21.83 -4.34 0.49
C THR A 22 20.30 -4.33 0.42
N LEU A 23 19.61 -4.88 1.42
CA LEU A 23 18.14 -4.88 1.46
C LEU A 23 17.57 -3.46 1.52
N VAL A 24 18.18 -2.57 2.33
CA VAL A 24 17.78 -1.16 2.39
C VAL A 24 18.01 -0.47 1.06
N LEU A 25 19.17 -0.67 0.41
CA LEU A 25 19.46 -0.08 -0.89
C LEU A 25 18.51 -0.56 -1.99
N ILE A 26 18.16 -1.85 -2.00
CA ILE A 26 17.14 -2.39 -2.93
C ILE A 26 15.80 -1.72 -2.69
N SER A 27 15.37 -1.61 -1.43
CA SER A 27 14.07 -1.02 -1.08
C SER A 27 14.01 0.46 -1.47
N VAL A 28 15.07 1.24 -1.17
CA VAL A 28 15.17 2.64 -1.58
C VAL A 28 15.23 2.76 -3.11
N GLY A 29 16.01 1.92 -3.78
CA GLY A 29 16.08 1.91 -5.24
C GLY A 29 14.74 1.63 -5.90
N LEU A 30 13.98 0.67 -5.36
CA LEU A 30 12.63 0.35 -5.82
C LEU A 30 11.67 1.52 -5.59
N GLY A 31 11.69 2.15 -4.41
CA GLY A 31 10.85 3.32 -4.12
C GLY A 31 11.17 4.53 -4.99
N VAL A 32 12.46 4.81 -5.24
CA VAL A 32 12.87 5.89 -6.14
C VAL A 32 12.46 5.59 -7.58
N ALA A 33 12.65 4.35 -8.05
CA ALA A 33 12.22 3.95 -9.38
C ALA A 33 10.70 4.09 -9.56
N ALA A 34 9.92 3.67 -8.57
CA ALA A 34 8.47 3.86 -8.56
C ALA A 34 8.11 5.34 -8.61
N LEU A 35 8.71 6.18 -7.74
CA LEU A 35 8.44 7.62 -7.75
C LEU A 35 8.75 8.26 -9.10
N LEU A 36 9.87 7.92 -9.72
CA LEU A 36 10.20 8.41 -11.06
C LEU A 36 9.20 7.91 -12.10
N PHE A 37 8.74 6.66 -12.00
CA PHE A 37 7.72 6.11 -12.89
C PHE A 37 6.41 6.90 -12.80
N TYR A 38 5.89 7.13 -11.59
CA TYR A 38 4.69 7.95 -11.37
C TYR A 38 4.91 9.40 -11.84
N LEU A 39 6.03 10.03 -11.52
CA LEU A 39 6.30 11.42 -11.93
C LEU A 39 6.38 11.60 -13.45
N LEU A 40 6.88 10.60 -14.17
CA LEU A 40 7.06 10.68 -15.62
C LEU A 40 5.80 10.30 -16.39
N PHE A 41 4.94 9.44 -15.83
CA PHE A 41 3.88 8.77 -16.59
C PHE A 41 2.47 8.85 -15.98
N SER A 42 2.28 9.46 -14.79
CA SER A 42 0.94 9.57 -14.15
C SER A 42 -0.02 10.54 -14.83
N VAL A 43 0.50 11.50 -15.61
CA VAL A 43 -0.32 12.51 -16.29
C VAL A 43 -0.94 11.90 -17.54
N SER A 44 -2.27 11.73 -17.53
CA SER A 44 -3.06 11.35 -18.71
C SER A 44 -3.41 12.58 -19.56
N ILE A 45 -3.64 12.35 -20.86
CA ILE A 45 -4.14 13.38 -21.78
C ILE A 45 -5.63 13.58 -21.50
N PRO A 46 -6.13 14.82 -21.35
CA PRO A 46 -7.55 15.05 -21.11
C PRO A 46 -8.43 14.39 -22.19
N GLY A 47 -9.29 13.46 -21.78
CA GLY A 47 -10.19 12.72 -22.68
C GLY A 47 -9.67 11.36 -23.14
N GLU A 48 -8.42 11.01 -22.86
CA GLU A 48 -7.88 9.66 -23.02
C GLU A 48 -7.58 9.06 -21.64
N GLY A 49 -8.04 7.84 -21.41
CA GLY A 49 -7.72 7.07 -20.20
C GLY A 49 -6.22 6.76 -20.12
N ARG A 50 -5.78 6.28 -18.96
CA ARG A 50 -4.39 5.88 -18.74
C ARG A 50 -4.04 4.67 -19.61
N PRO A 51 -2.84 4.63 -20.19
CA PRO A 51 -2.39 3.46 -20.94
C PRO A 51 -2.35 2.20 -20.06
N TYR A 52 -2.77 1.06 -20.59
CA TYR A 52 -2.78 -0.21 -19.85
C TYR A 52 -1.41 -0.60 -19.29
N TRP A 53 -0.33 -0.38 -20.05
CA TRP A 53 1.04 -0.66 -19.59
C TRP A 53 1.43 0.16 -18.36
N TYR A 54 0.85 1.35 -18.18
CA TYR A 54 1.12 2.20 -17.03
C TYR A 54 0.49 1.58 -15.77
N GLY A 55 -0.77 1.14 -15.85
CA GLY A 55 -1.45 0.41 -14.76
C GLY A 55 -0.73 -0.89 -14.38
N ILE A 56 -0.20 -1.63 -15.37
CA ILE A 56 0.64 -2.80 -15.08
C ILE A 56 1.94 -2.41 -14.38
N GLY A 57 2.54 -1.28 -14.77
CA GLY A 57 3.77 -0.78 -14.16
C GLY A 57 3.56 -0.36 -12.70
N THR A 58 2.50 0.39 -12.40
CA THR A 58 2.15 0.79 -11.02
C THR A 58 1.92 -0.43 -10.15
N LEU A 59 1.17 -1.42 -10.67
CA LEU A 59 0.93 -2.70 -10.01
C LEU A 59 2.23 -3.43 -9.68
N ILE A 60 3.15 -3.56 -10.65
CA ILE A 60 4.43 -4.25 -10.43
C ILE A 60 5.24 -3.59 -9.30
N PHE A 61 5.29 -2.26 -9.26
CA PHE A 61 6.02 -1.54 -8.21
C PHE A 61 5.40 -1.76 -6.83
N GLU A 62 4.08 -1.68 -6.74
CA GLU A 62 3.36 -1.89 -5.49
C GLU A 62 3.53 -3.33 -4.99
N GLU A 63 3.26 -4.32 -5.83
CA GLU A 63 3.37 -5.73 -5.48
C GLU A 63 4.80 -6.14 -5.11
N ALA A 64 5.80 -5.61 -5.81
CA ALA A 64 7.19 -5.83 -5.45
C ALA A 64 7.51 -5.28 -4.05
N GLY A 65 7.00 -4.10 -3.71
CA GLY A 65 7.14 -3.50 -2.38
C GLY A 65 6.44 -4.31 -1.29
N LEU A 66 5.18 -4.68 -1.52
CA LEU A 66 4.35 -5.45 -0.59
C LEU A 66 4.91 -6.86 -0.36
N LEU A 67 5.33 -7.56 -1.42
CA LEU A 67 5.91 -8.89 -1.33
C LEU A 67 7.25 -8.88 -0.59
N LEU A 68 8.10 -7.90 -0.87
CA LEU A 68 9.37 -7.70 -0.16
C LEU A 68 9.12 -7.44 1.33
N ALA A 69 8.14 -6.60 1.66
CA ALA A 69 7.72 -6.35 3.04
C ALA A 69 7.22 -7.62 3.73
N ALA A 70 6.31 -8.36 3.10
CA ALA A 70 5.74 -9.60 3.61
C ALA A 70 6.85 -10.63 3.89
N TRP A 71 7.75 -10.85 2.93
CA TRP A 71 8.87 -11.78 3.09
C TRP A 71 9.78 -11.41 4.26
N LEU A 72 10.20 -10.14 4.36
CA LEU A 72 11.12 -9.70 5.42
C LEU A 72 10.46 -9.68 6.80
N CYS A 73 9.18 -9.33 6.89
CA CYS A 73 8.42 -9.38 8.13
C CYS A 73 8.20 -10.83 8.59
N LEU A 74 7.80 -11.73 7.69
CA LEU A 74 7.63 -13.15 8.02
C LEU A 74 8.96 -13.81 8.41
N ARG A 75 10.07 -13.47 7.73
CA ARG A 75 11.42 -13.89 8.14
C ARG A 75 11.70 -13.52 9.60
N ASN A 76 11.33 -12.31 10.01
CA ASN A 76 11.46 -11.87 11.40
C ASN A 76 10.51 -12.66 12.33
N GLY A 77 9.27 -12.88 11.92
CA GLY A 77 8.29 -13.67 12.68
C GLY A 77 8.73 -15.11 12.97
N PHE A 78 9.42 -15.74 12.02
CA PHE A 78 9.97 -17.09 12.18
C PHE A 78 11.32 -17.12 12.91
N SER A 79 11.97 -15.98 13.13
CA SER A 79 13.27 -15.92 13.80
C SER A 79 13.15 -15.87 15.33
N PRO A 80 13.80 -16.79 16.07
CA PRO A 80 13.79 -16.77 17.54
C PRO A 80 14.63 -15.63 18.15
N GLN A 81 15.37 -14.89 17.33
CA GLN A 81 16.34 -13.89 17.80
C GLN A 81 15.76 -12.48 17.88
N ILE A 82 14.52 -12.26 17.41
CA ILE A 82 13.92 -10.93 17.31
C ILE A 82 13.55 -10.36 18.68
N VAL A 83 14.06 -9.16 18.96
CA VAL A 83 13.93 -8.52 20.28
C VAL A 83 12.54 -7.94 20.51
N SER A 84 11.89 -7.40 19.47
CA SER A 84 10.52 -6.90 19.58
C SER A 84 9.45 -8.00 19.70
N GLY A 85 9.83 -9.27 19.55
CA GLY A 85 8.93 -10.42 19.65
C GLY A 85 8.45 -10.94 18.29
N ARG A 86 8.33 -12.26 18.19
CA ARG A 86 7.95 -12.97 16.95
C ARG A 86 6.53 -12.68 16.50
N ASN A 87 5.59 -12.66 17.43
CA ASN A 87 4.16 -12.48 17.13
C ASN A 87 3.86 -11.12 16.50
N VAL A 88 4.62 -10.09 16.87
CA VAL A 88 4.56 -8.74 16.28
C VAL A 88 4.80 -8.82 14.77
N TRP A 89 5.91 -9.44 14.37
CA TRP A 89 6.29 -9.53 12.96
C TRP A 89 5.51 -10.58 12.18
N MET A 90 5.00 -11.62 12.83
CA MET A 90 4.04 -12.53 12.19
C MET A 90 2.74 -11.79 11.85
N GLY A 91 2.20 -10.99 12.79
CA GLY A 91 1.02 -10.16 12.53
C GLY A 91 1.25 -9.21 11.35
N ILE A 92 2.31 -8.41 11.40
CA ILE A 92 2.65 -7.48 10.30
C ILE A 92 2.89 -8.25 8.99
N GLY A 93 3.65 -9.35 9.01
CA GLY A 93 3.98 -10.12 7.82
C GLY A 93 2.79 -10.80 7.15
N PHE A 94 1.89 -11.40 7.93
CA PHE A 94 0.63 -11.92 7.38
C PHE A 94 -0.27 -10.79 6.89
N GLY A 95 -0.23 -9.62 7.54
CA GLY A 95 -0.94 -8.44 7.08
C GLY A 95 -0.47 -7.99 5.70
N MET A 96 0.84 -7.82 5.51
CA MET A 96 1.42 -7.43 4.21
C MET A 96 1.16 -8.49 3.13
N LEU A 97 1.22 -9.78 3.47
CA LEU A 97 0.90 -10.85 2.53
C LEU A 97 -0.58 -10.85 2.14
N SER A 98 -1.47 -10.58 3.10
CA SER A 98 -2.89 -10.43 2.82
C SER A 98 -3.14 -9.25 1.90
N TYR A 99 -2.51 -8.09 2.15
CA TYR A 99 -2.62 -6.92 1.29
C TYR A 99 -2.18 -7.23 -0.14
N PHE A 100 -1.00 -7.85 -0.32
CA PHE A 100 -0.49 -8.33 -1.61
C PHE A 100 -1.52 -9.21 -2.34
N ILE A 101 -2.15 -10.17 -1.65
CA ILE A 101 -3.17 -11.03 -2.28
C ILE A 101 -4.42 -10.22 -2.66
N GLY A 102 -4.86 -9.31 -1.79
CA GLY A 102 -5.99 -8.42 -2.05
C GLY A 102 -5.76 -7.57 -3.28
N ASN A 103 -4.55 -7.01 -3.41
CA ASN A 103 -4.17 -6.13 -4.50
C ASN A 103 -4.07 -6.86 -5.85
N LEU A 104 -3.56 -8.09 -5.87
CA LEU A 104 -3.61 -8.93 -7.06
C LEU A 104 -5.05 -9.25 -7.52
N ILE A 105 -5.96 -9.50 -6.56
CA ILE A 105 -7.37 -9.78 -6.88
C ILE A 105 -8.06 -8.53 -7.39
N PHE A 106 -7.91 -7.40 -6.69
CA PHE A 106 -8.48 -6.12 -7.07
C PHE A 106 -7.98 -5.67 -8.45
N SER A 107 -6.68 -5.73 -8.68
CA SER A 107 -6.07 -5.33 -9.95
C SER A 107 -6.48 -6.24 -11.11
N TRP A 108 -6.82 -7.51 -10.86
CA TRP A 108 -7.40 -8.35 -11.89
C TRP A 108 -8.81 -7.90 -12.29
N TRP A 109 -9.61 -7.44 -11.34
CA TRP A 109 -10.91 -6.82 -11.60
C TRP A 109 -10.77 -5.53 -12.39
N GLU A 110 -9.91 -4.65 -11.92
CA GLU A 110 -9.68 -3.33 -12.50
C GLU A 110 -9.00 -3.42 -13.88
N LEU A 111 -7.80 -4.00 -13.95
CA LEU A 111 -7.01 -4.01 -15.19
C LEU A 111 -7.45 -5.13 -16.14
N GLY A 112 -7.79 -6.30 -15.60
CA GLY A 112 -8.14 -7.47 -16.41
C GLY A 112 -9.54 -7.40 -17.01
N TRP A 113 -10.53 -7.04 -16.19
CA TRP A 113 -11.93 -6.94 -16.61
C TRP A 113 -12.41 -5.51 -16.86
N LYS A 114 -11.61 -4.48 -16.57
CA LYS A 114 -12.00 -3.06 -16.73
C LYS A 114 -13.28 -2.75 -15.96
N LEU A 115 -13.40 -3.35 -14.78
CA LEU A 115 -14.51 -3.15 -13.85
C LEU A 115 -14.07 -2.19 -12.74
N ASP A 116 -15.00 -1.37 -12.30
CA ASP A 116 -14.83 -0.48 -11.15
C ASP A 116 -15.85 -0.88 -10.07
N PRO A 117 -15.61 -1.99 -9.35
CA PRO A 117 -16.56 -2.48 -8.37
C PRO A 117 -16.48 -1.67 -7.07
N ALA A 118 -17.62 -1.19 -6.56
CA ALA A 118 -17.69 -0.54 -5.25
C ALA A 118 -17.21 -1.45 -4.09
N VAL A 119 -17.30 -2.78 -4.28
CA VAL A 119 -16.72 -3.80 -3.40
C VAL A 119 -16.23 -4.97 -4.24
N SER A 120 -14.99 -5.37 -4.02
CA SER A 120 -14.31 -6.49 -4.67
C SER A 120 -14.08 -7.65 -3.68
N PRO A 121 -13.75 -8.86 -4.19
CA PRO A 121 -13.25 -9.94 -3.32
C PRO A 121 -11.89 -9.62 -2.67
N GLY A 122 -11.14 -8.65 -3.21
CA GLY A 122 -9.88 -8.18 -2.63
C GLY A 122 -10.07 -7.50 -1.27
N ASP A 123 -11.23 -6.87 -1.04
CA ASP A 123 -11.54 -6.15 0.19
C ASP A 123 -11.49 -7.02 1.44
N LEU A 124 -11.89 -8.30 1.32
CA LEU A 124 -11.75 -9.28 2.40
C LEU A 124 -10.28 -9.39 2.86
N PHE A 125 -9.36 -9.43 1.90
CA PHE A 125 -7.92 -9.53 2.17
C PHE A 125 -7.34 -8.22 2.72
N TYR A 126 -7.85 -7.06 2.28
CA TYR A 126 -7.49 -5.78 2.89
C TYR A 126 -7.94 -5.69 4.34
N LEU A 127 -9.17 -6.11 4.67
CA LEU A 127 -9.65 -6.14 6.06
C LEU A 127 -8.80 -7.06 6.94
N ILE A 128 -8.45 -8.26 6.44
CA ILE A 128 -7.54 -9.17 7.13
C ILE A 128 -6.17 -8.49 7.33
N SER A 129 -5.68 -7.77 6.31
CA SER A 129 -4.43 -7.01 6.40
C SER A 129 -4.46 -6.02 7.56
N TYR A 130 -5.48 -5.15 7.59
CA TYR A 130 -5.67 -4.17 8.64
C TYR A 130 -5.66 -4.78 10.03
N VAL A 131 -6.44 -5.85 10.24
CA VAL A 131 -6.50 -6.55 11.54
C VAL A 131 -5.13 -7.11 11.92
N CYS A 132 -4.45 -7.78 11.00
CA CYS A 132 -3.15 -8.40 11.24
C CYS A 132 -2.05 -7.37 11.55
N ILE A 133 -1.97 -6.27 10.79
CA ILE A 133 -1.01 -5.19 11.02
C ILE A 133 -1.31 -4.50 12.35
N ALA A 134 -2.57 -4.11 12.60
CA ALA A 134 -2.98 -3.45 13.84
C ALA A 134 -2.67 -4.32 15.06
N VAL A 135 -2.99 -5.61 15.04
CA VAL A 135 -2.66 -6.55 16.12
C VAL A 135 -1.14 -6.63 16.31
N GLY A 136 -0.36 -6.76 15.24
CA GLY A 136 1.10 -6.79 15.31
C GLY A 136 1.68 -5.53 15.97
N MET A 137 1.21 -4.36 15.57
CA MET A 137 1.62 -3.07 16.11
C MET A 137 1.17 -2.87 17.57
N ILE A 138 -0.05 -3.26 17.93
CA ILE A 138 -0.56 -3.21 19.31
C ILE A 138 0.27 -4.14 20.23
N LEU A 139 0.64 -5.33 19.76
CA LEU A 139 1.51 -6.23 20.53
C LEU A 139 2.89 -5.60 20.79
N ALA A 140 3.43 -4.88 19.80
CA ALA A 140 4.69 -4.16 19.97
C ALA A 140 4.58 -3.08 21.06
N VAL A 141 3.48 -2.30 21.05
CA VAL A 141 3.19 -1.29 22.07
C VAL A 141 3.04 -1.91 23.48
N LYS A 142 2.21 -2.95 23.61
CA LYS A 142 1.90 -3.59 24.91
C LYS A 142 3.15 -4.12 25.61
N SER A 143 4.13 -4.60 24.86
CA SER A 143 5.38 -5.11 25.41
C SER A 143 6.25 -4.05 26.11
N ARG A 144 5.98 -2.76 25.89
CA ARG A 144 6.90 -1.66 26.26
C ARG A 144 6.49 -0.80 27.45
N ARG A 145 5.35 -1.05 28.10
CA ARG A 145 4.85 -0.23 29.25
C ARG A 145 5.00 1.28 28.96
N LEU A 146 4.23 1.76 27.98
CA LEU A 146 4.23 3.16 27.55
C LEU A 146 4.19 4.11 28.76
N ASN A 147 5.27 4.87 28.96
CA ASN A 147 5.31 5.96 29.92
C ASN A 147 5.44 7.28 29.14
N LEU A 148 4.38 7.63 28.43
CA LEU A 148 4.34 8.82 27.59
C LEU A 148 4.19 10.07 28.45
N GLU A 149 4.95 11.11 28.12
CA GLU A 149 4.80 12.42 28.74
C GLU A 149 3.49 13.08 28.29
N LEU A 150 3.00 14.05 29.07
CA LEU A 150 1.71 14.71 28.79
C LEU A 150 1.67 15.36 27.39
N TRP A 151 2.79 15.92 26.92
CA TRP A 151 2.86 16.49 25.58
C TRP A 151 2.79 15.42 24.48
N GLN A 152 3.34 14.21 24.71
CA GLN A 152 3.28 13.09 23.76
C GLN A 152 1.84 12.58 23.61
N TRP A 153 1.09 12.54 24.71
CA TRP A 153 -0.36 12.33 24.68
C TRP A 153 -1.08 13.43 23.92
N GLY A 154 -0.70 14.70 24.14
CA GLY A 154 -1.22 15.83 23.39
C GLY A 154 -1.01 15.71 21.88
N VAL A 155 0.19 15.30 21.45
CA VAL A 155 0.51 15.06 20.03
C VAL A 155 -0.30 13.91 19.46
N THR A 156 -0.42 12.80 20.20
CA THR A 156 -1.21 11.65 19.75
C THR A 156 -2.69 12.01 19.60
N ALA A 157 -3.26 12.73 20.58
CA ALA A 157 -4.63 13.22 20.51
C ALA A 157 -4.82 14.21 19.34
N GLY A 158 -3.88 15.12 19.12
CA GLY A 158 -3.91 16.05 17.99
C GLY A 158 -3.92 15.34 16.63
N ILE A 159 -3.04 14.34 16.45
CA ILE A 159 -3.00 13.53 15.22
C ILE A 159 -4.28 12.72 15.06
N ALA A 160 -4.81 12.13 16.12
CA ALA A 160 -6.08 11.40 16.08
C ALA A 160 -7.22 12.31 15.61
N VAL A 161 -7.36 13.49 16.21
CA VAL A 161 -8.40 14.46 15.86
C VAL A 161 -8.23 14.95 14.42
N ALA A 162 -7.01 15.29 13.99
CA ALA A 162 -6.75 15.72 12.63
C ALA A 162 -7.07 14.62 11.60
N GLY A 163 -6.67 13.38 11.89
CA GLY A 163 -6.95 12.23 11.02
C GLY A 163 -8.45 11.94 10.91
N ILE A 164 -9.19 12.00 12.03
CA ILE A 164 -10.65 11.85 12.04
C ILE A 164 -11.31 13.00 11.27
N ALA A 165 -10.88 14.25 11.49
CA ALA A 165 -11.47 15.39 10.81
C ALA A 165 -11.27 15.31 9.29
N LEU A 166 -10.07 14.93 8.83
CA LEU A 166 -9.79 14.71 7.41
C LEU A 166 -10.67 13.60 6.83
N ALA A 167 -10.73 12.46 7.53
CA ALA A 167 -11.56 11.33 7.14
C ALA A 167 -13.06 11.68 7.02
N VAL A 168 -13.61 12.40 7.99
CA VAL A 168 -15.00 12.86 7.98
C VAL A 168 -15.26 13.82 6.83
N TRP A 169 -14.33 14.76 6.58
CA TRP A 169 -14.46 15.71 5.49
C TRP A 169 -14.47 15.04 4.11
N ILE A 170 -13.58 14.07 3.89
CA ILE A 170 -13.51 13.30 2.64
C ILE A 170 -14.76 12.41 2.49
N SER A 171 -15.24 11.84 3.58
CA SER A 171 -16.37 10.89 3.58
C SER A 171 -17.75 11.54 3.74
N GLN A 172 -17.86 12.86 3.61
CA GLN A 172 -19.12 13.56 3.89
C GLN A 172 -20.29 13.05 3.02
N ASP A 173 -20.03 12.76 1.74
CA ASP A 173 -21.06 12.29 0.80
C ASP A 173 -21.50 10.86 1.09
N THR A 174 -20.61 10.04 1.67
CA THR A 174 -20.88 8.66 2.06
C THR A 174 -21.51 8.54 3.46
N LEU A 175 -21.15 9.44 4.38
CA LEU A 175 -21.62 9.42 5.78
C LEU A 175 -22.94 10.17 5.98
N PHE A 176 -23.16 11.21 5.19
CA PHE A 176 -24.37 12.02 5.19
C PHE A 176 -24.87 12.13 3.75
N PRO A 177 -25.46 11.05 3.19
CA PRO A 177 -26.14 11.15 1.92
C PRO A 177 -27.15 12.30 2.03
N ASN A 178 -27.01 13.32 1.18
CA ASN A 178 -28.00 14.39 1.12
C ASN A 178 -29.28 13.77 0.54
N ASP A 179 -30.15 13.23 1.40
CA ASP A 179 -31.54 12.90 1.08
C ASP A 179 -32.34 14.21 0.90
N GLU A 180 -31.91 15.10 0.01
CA GLU A 180 -32.64 16.32 -0.34
C GLU A 180 -32.03 17.00 -1.58
N ILE A 181 -32.29 16.49 -2.80
CA ILE A 181 -32.51 17.36 -3.97
C ILE A 181 -33.63 16.74 -4.83
N LEU A 182 -34.73 17.48 -4.92
CA LEU A 182 -35.86 17.34 -5.84
C LEU A 182 -35.36 17.10 -7.29
N PRO A 183 -36.12 16.38 -8.15
CA PRO A 183 -35.66 16.10 -9.51
C PRO A 183 -35.38 17.40 -10.27
N GLU A 184 -34.12 17.65 -10.57
CA GLU A 184 -33.70 18.71 -11.47
C GLU A 184 -34.31 18.42 -12.84
N ALA A 185 -35.20 19.32 -13.26
CA ALA A 185 -35.98 19.17 -14.46
C ALA A 185 -35.07 18.89 -15.66
N ALA A 186 -35.40 17.83 -16.39
CA ALA A 186 -34.83 17.50 -17.68
C ALA A 186 -34.79 18.74 -18.58
N ILE A 187 -33.58 19.21 -18.91
CA ILE A 187 -33.38 20.05 -20.08
C ILE A 187 -32.94 19.11 -21.19
N GLU A 188 -33.92 18.59 -21.93
CA GLU A 188 -33.71 18.04 -23.27
C GLU A 188 -33.12 19.13 -24.16
N GLN A 189 -31.83 19.03 -24.49
CA GLN A 189 -31.26 19.78 -25.60
C GLN A 189 -31.52 19.01 -26.89
N VAL A 190 -32.69 19.28 -27.50
CA VAL A 190 -32.96 18.92 -28.90
C VAL A 190 -32.35 20.02 -29.77
N ASP A 191 -31.22 19.74 -30.41
CA ASP A 191 -30.72 20.61 -31.49
C ASP A 191 -31.28 20.14 -32.85
N PRO A 192 -32.01 21.00 -33.59
CA PRO A 192 -32.61 20.67 -34.87
C PRO A 192 -31.74 21.16 -36.02
N ALA A 193 -31.06 20.26 -36.76
CA ALA A 193 -30.53 20.59 -38.08
C ALA A 193 -30.16 19.34 -38.90
N ALA A 194 -31.18 18.60 -39.34
CA ALA A 194 -31.07 17.82 -40.57
C ALA A 194 -31.77 18.61 -41.69
N ALA A 195 -31.00 19.20 -42.61
CA ALA A 195 -31.31 19.32 -44.04
C ALA A 195 -30.30 20.20 -44.82
N SER A 196 -29.58 19.52 -45.72
CA SER A 196 -29.24 19.94 -47.10
C SER A 196 -28.01 20.82 -47.39
N ALA A 197 -26.98 20.18 -47.98
CA ALA A 197 -26.34 20.54 -49.27
C ALA A 197 -25.24 19.48 -49.57
N GLU A 198 -25.47 18.48 -50.42
CA GLU A 198 -25.22 18.43 -51.87
C GLU A 198 -23.72 18.31 -52.27
N LEU A 199 -23.46 17.30 -53.10
CA LEU A 199 -22.18 16.71 -53.51
C LEU A 199 -21.34 17.56 -54.49
N ALA A 200 -20.00 17.46 -54.41
CA ALA A 200 -19.13 17.31 -55.59
C ALA A 200 -17.77 16.66 -55.22
N PRO A 201 -17.12 15.93 -56.16
CA PRO A 201 -16.08 14.94 -55.85
C PRO A 201 -14.65 15.42 -56.18
N GLY A 202 -13.66 14.83 -55.49
CA GLY A 202 -12.29 14.74 -56.00
C GLY A 202 -11.25 15.57 -55.23
N ALA A 203 -10.62 14.94 -54.24
CA ALA A 203 -9.25 15.25 -53.84
C ALA A 203 -8.64 14.01 -53.16
N THR A 204 -7.79 13.30 -53.91
CA THR A 204 -6.95 12.21 -53.42
C THR A 204 -5.86 12.80 -52.53
N ALA A 205 -5.96 12.60 -51.22
CA ALA A 205 -4.84 12.77 -50.29
C ALA A 205 -4.14 11.41 -50.09
N PRO A 206 -2.81 11.38 -49.94
CA PRO A 206 -2.06 10.13 -49.77
C PRO A 206 -2.45 9.44 -48.45
N PRO A 207 -2.36 8.11 -48.37
CA PRO A 207 -2.66 7.40 -47.14
C PRO A 207 -1.60 7.77 -46.10
N ILE A 208 -2.02 8.50 -45.07
CA ILE A 208 -1.35 8.46 -43.78
C ILE A 208 -1.61 7.04 -43.29
N GLU A 209 -0.55 6.24 -43.23
CA GLU A 209 -0.57 5.00 -42.47
C GLU A 209 -0.97 5.36 -41.03
N THR A 210 -2.26 5.21 -40.73
CA THR A 210 -2.77 5.09 -39.38
C THR A 210 -1.99 3.93 -38.78
N ALA A 211 -1.02 4.24 -37.91
CA ALA A 211 -0.46 3.25 -37.01
C ALA A 211 -1.65 2.55 -36.38
N ALA A 212 -1.76 1.24 -36.62
CA ALA A 212 -2.82 0.43 -36.10
C ALA A 212 -2.90 0.65 -34.60
N ASP A 213 -3.96 1.33 -34.15
CA ASP A 213 -4.44 1.20 -32.79
C ASP A 213 -4.72 -0.28 -32.61
N ALA A 214 -3.78 -0.97 -31.94
CA ALA A 214 -4.00 -2.31 -31.49
C ALA A 214 -5.13 -2.22 -30.46
N GLU A 215 -6.37 -2.46 -30.89
CA GLU A 215 -7.49 -2.69 -29.99
C GLU A 215 -7.06 -3.81 -29.03
N GLU A 216 -6.76 -3.43 -27.79
CA GLU A 216 -6.28 -4.36 -26.78
C GLU A 216 -7.36 -5.42 -26.49
N PRO A 217 -6.98 -6.69 -26.27
CA PRO A 217 -7.95 -7.77 -26.13
C PRO A 217 -8.81 -7.57 -24.87
N ILE A 218 -10.08 -7.23 -25.08
CA ILE A 218 -11.09 -7.20 -24.02
C ILE A 218 -11.33 -8.65 -23.57
N ILE A 219 -10.90 -9.00 -22.36
CA ILE A 219 -11.24 -10.30 -21.76
C ILE A 219 -12.74 -10.25 -21.42
N PRO A 220 -13.57 -11.14 -21.97
CA PRO A 220 -15.01 -11.11 -21.72
C PRO A 220 -15.27 -11.35 -20.22
N VAL A 221 -16.03 -10.45 -19.60
CA VAL A 221 -16.37 -10.52 -18.18
C VAL A 221 -17.33 -11.70 -17.93
N PRO A 222 -16.97 -12.67 -17.08
CA PRO A 222 -17.86 -13.78 -16.77
C PRO A 222 -19.10 -13.35 -15.99
N ASN A 223 -20.27 -13.94 -16.28
CA ASN A 223 -21.54 -13.60 -15.62
C ASN A 223 -21.52 -13.75 -14.08
N TRP A 224 -20.71 -14.66 -13.54
CA TRP A 224 -20.60 -14.84 -12.10
C TRP A 224 -19.93 -13.64 -11.41
N VAL A 225 -19.07 -12.91 -12.14
CA VAL A 225 -18.37 -11.70 -11.66
C VAL A 225 -19.37 -10.57 -11.48
N LEU A 226 -20.16 -10.28 -12.51
CA LEU A 226 -21.21 -9.25 -12.45
C LEU A 226 -22.25 -9.55 -11.36
N LYS A 227 -22.59 -10.83 -11.18
CA LYS A 227 -23.47 -11.24 -10.09
C LYS A 227 -22.83 -10.97 -8.73
N LEU A 228 -21.55 -11.29 -8.57
CA LEU A 228 -20.82 -11.09 -7.32
C LEU A 228 -20.74 -9.61 -6.94
N GLU A 229 -20.45 -8.73 -7.89
CA GLU A 229 -20.45 -7.28 -7.66
C GLU A 229 -21.80 -6.79 -7.14
N LYS A 230 -22.89 -7.22 -7.79
CA LYS A 230 -24.23 -6.88 -7.35
C LYS A 230 -24.56 -7.43 -5.96
N ASP A 231 -24.08 -8.63 -5.63
CA ASP A 231 -24.28 -9.23 -4.31
C ASP A 231 -23.43 -8.53 -3.23
N LEU A 232 -22.31 -7.90 -3.61
CA LEU A 232 -21.39 -7.19 -2.70
C LEU A 232 -21.70 -5.69 -2.55
N ASP A 233 -22.37 -5.08 -3.53
CA ASP A 233 -22.73 -3.65 -3.56
C ASP A 233 -23.37 -3.12 -2.25
N PRO A 234 -24.29 -3.85 -1.57
CA PRO A 234 -24.85 -3.39 -0.30
C PRO A 234 -23.82 -3.22 0.84
N TYR A 235 -22.62 -3.79 0.71
CA TYR A 235 -21.54 -3.66 1.69
C TYR A 235 -20.62 -2.49 1.43
N ALA A 236 -20.76 -1.75 0.32
CA ALA A 236 -19.88 -0.65 -0.05
C ALA A 236 -19.77 0.41 1.05
N THR A 237 -20.90 0.89 1.56
CA THR A 237 -20.95 1.91 2.61
C THR A 237 -20.34 1.45 3.95
N PRO A 238 -20.77 0.32 4.55
CA PRO A 238 -20.20 -0.12 5.83
C PRO A 238 -18.71 -0.48 5.71
N LEU A 239 -18.27 -0.99 4.55
CA LEU A 239 -16.88 -1.30 4.29
C LEU A 239 -16.02 -0.03 4.18
N ASN A 240 -16.48 0.96 3.41
CA ASN A 240 -15.82 2.27 3.30
C ASN A 240 -15.68 2.98 4.65
N LEU A 241 -16.69 2.88 5.51
CA LEU A 241 -16.60 3.37 6.90
C LEU A 241 -15.58 2.58 7.71
N ALA A 242 -15.57 1.24 7.57
CA ALA A 242 -14.61 0.38 8.25
C ALA A 242 -13.16 0.74 7.90
N TYR A 243 -12.85 0.95 6.61
CA TYR A 243 -11.50 1.37 6.18
C TYR A 243 -11.08 2.67 6.85
N VAL A 244 -11.92 3.70 6.79
CA VAL A 244 -11.65 4.99 7.44
C VAL A 244 -11.36 4.84 8.95
N VAL A 245 -12.15 4.03 9.65
CA VAL A 245 -11.94 3.81 11.09
C VAL A 245 -10.62 3.07 11.33
N LEU A 246 -10.34 2.03 10.54
CA LEU A 246 -9.13 1.23 10.66
C LEU A 246 -7.87 2.05 10.34
N ASP A 247 -7.93 2.93 9.36
CA ASP A 247 -6.90 3.91 8.99
C ASP A 247 -6.53 4.82 10.16
N VAL A 248 -7.53 5.45 10.77
CA VAL A 248 -7.33 6.32 11.93
C VAL A 248 -6.74 5.54 13.11
N VAL A 249 -7.23 4.32 13.36
CA VAL A 249 -6.68 3.45 14.41
C VAL A 249 -5.21 3.14 14.12
N LEU A 250 -4.88 2.79 12.89
CA LEU A 250 -3.51 2.49 12.47
C LEU A 250 -2.60 3.71 12.66
N LEU A 251 -3.07 4.90 12.26
CA LEU A 251 -2.37 6.18 12.40
C LEU A 251 -2.07 6.51 13.87
N VAL A 252 -3.04 6.30 14.76
CA VAL A 252 -2.87 6.50 16.21
C VAL A 252 -1.85 5.53 16.78
N VAL A 253 -1.95 4.23 16.44
CA VAL A 253 -1.01 3.22 16.91
C VAL A 253 0.40 3.48 16.37
N ALA A 254 0.53 3.89 15.12
CA ALA A 254 1.80 4.29 14.50
C ALA A 254 2.45 5.47 15.24
N THR A 255 1.66 6.48 15.57
CA THR A 255 2.10 7.65 16.33
C THR A 255 2.58 7.25 17.73
N LEU A 256 1.81 6.41 18.43
CA LEU A 256 2.18 5.88 19.75
C LEU A 256 3.51 5.11 19.68
N LEU A 257 3.69 4.26 18.65
CA LEU A 257 4.95 3.54 18.44
C LEU A 257 6.11 4.50 18.19
N LEU A 258 5.93 5.50 17.34
CA LEU A 258 6.98 6.47 17.02
C LEU A 258 7.44 7.24 18.26
N LEU A 259 6.50 7.65 19.12
CA LEU A 259 6.80 8.34 20.38
C LEU A 259 7.41 7.39 21.42
N ALA A 260 6.91 6.16 21.52
CA ALA A 260 7.42 5.15 22.44
C ALA A 260 8.86 4.72 22.15
N PHE A 261 9.23 4.70 20.87
CA PHE A 261 10.56 4.32 20.42
C PHE A 261 11.47 5.54 20.15
N TRP A 262 11.04 6.76 20.51
CA TRP A 262 11.80 7.98 20.27
C TRP A 262 13.15 7.95 21.01
N GLY A 263 14.25 7.99 20.25
CA GLY A 263 15.62 8.09 20.80
C GLY A 263 16.30 6.77 21.19
N GLY A 264 15.65 5.62 21.07
CA GLY A 264 16.25 4.31 21.37
C GLY A 264 17.05 3.69 20.21
N ARG A 265 17.91 2.69 20.46
CA ARG A 265 18.62 1.96 19.39
C ARG A 265 17.67 1.23 18.41
N PHE A 266 16.47 0.89 18.87
CA PHE A 266 15.40 0.31 18.06
C PHE A 266 14.56 1.37 17.32
N SER A 267 14.82 2.66 17.54
CA SER A 267 14.00 3.75 17.01
C SER A 267 13.93 3.73 15.49
N GLN A 268 15.01 3.31 14.82
CA GLN A 268 15.08 3.38 13.36
C GLN A 268 14.10 2.41 12.70
N SER A 269 14.02 1.16 13.16
CA SER A 269 13.05 0.19 12.65
C SER A 269 11.61 0.72 12.80
N TRP A 270 11.27 1.19 14.00
CA TRP A 270 9.91 1.64 14.31
C TRP A 270 9.54 2.98 13.67
N ARG A 271 10.51 3.85 13.40
CA ARG A 271 10.28 5.05 12.57
C ARG A 271 9.90 4.68 11.14
N MET A 272 10.50 3.63 10.57
CA MET A 272 10.10 3.15 9.25
C MET A 272 8.72 2.51 9.29
N ILE A 273 8.39 1.70 10.31
CA ILE A 273 7.02 1.16 10.47
C ILE A 273 5.98 2.28 10.60
N ALA A 274 6.29 3.34 11.36
CA ALA A 274 5.41 4.49 11.45
C ALA A 274 5.29 5.20 10.10
N ALA A 275 6.40 5.48 9.40
CA ALA A 275 6.38 6.07 8.06
C ALA A 275 5.56 5.24 7.07
N ALA A 276 5.59 3.91 7.18
CA ALA A 276 4.76 3.02 6.38
C ALA A 276 3.26 3.25 6.65
N ALA A 277 2.85 3.27 7.92
CA ALA A 277 1.45 3.52 8.29
C ALA A 277 0.97 4.93 7.90
N PHE A 278 1.83 5.95 8.02
CA PHE A 278 1.52 7.29 7.51
C PHE A 278 1.39 7.31 5.98
N SER A 279 2.24 6.56 5.27
CA SER A 279 2.16 6.45 3.81
C SER A 279 0.86 5.78 3.38
N LEU A 280 0.47 4.69 4.05
CA LEU A 280 -0.79 3.99 3.78
C LEU A 280 -1.98 4.92 3.98
N TYR A 281 -2.02 5.62 5.12
CA TYR A 281 -3.07 6.61 5.40
C TYR A 281 -3.15 7.72 4.34
N ILE A 282 -2.02 8.24 3.86
CA ILE A 282 -2.00 9.25 2.80
C ILE A 282 -2.58 8.68 1.50
N ALA A 283 -2.17 7.46 1.13
CA ALA A 283 -2.64 6.79 -0.07
C ALA A 283 -4.15 6.51 0.00
N ASP A 284 -4.64 5.98 1.12
CA ASP A 284 -6.07 5.66 1.32
C ASP A 284 -6.94 6.93 1.34
N MET A 285 -6.50 8.00 2.03
CA MET A 285 -7.23 9.27 2.00
C MET A 285 -7.24 9.90 0.61
N TRP A 286 -6.14 9.77 -0.14
CA TRP A 286 -6.11 10.23 -1.53
C TRP A 286 -7.05 9.42 -2.41
N TYR A 287 -6.95 8.09 -2.40
CA TYR A 287 -7.79 7.19 -3.19
C TYR A 287 -9.27 7.48 -2.94
N LYS A 288 -9.65 7.59 -1.67
CA LYS A 288 -11.03 7.93 -1.29
C LYS A 288 -11.43 9.32 -1.75
N TYR A 289 -10.56 10.32 -1.64
CA TYR A 289 -10.85 11.65 -2.18
C TYR A 289 -11.07 11.60 -3.70
N ALA A 290 -10.21 10.87 -4.41
CA ALA A 290 -10.24 10.77 -5.86
C ALA A 290 -11.53 10.09 -6.34
N GLU A 291 -11.87 8.94 -5.76
CA GLU A 291 -13.12 8.20 -6.04
C GLU A 291 -14.37 9.09 -5.84
N ASN A 292 -14.41 9.88 -4.77
CA ASN A 292 -15.60 10.68 -4.45
C ASN A 292 -15.68 12.01 -5.21
N LYS A 293 -14.54 12.58 -5.65
CA LYS A 293 -14.48 13.97 -6.16
C LYS A 293 -14.01 14.10 -7.59
N ILE A 294 -13.40 13.07 -8.17
CA ILE A 294 -12.88 13.09 -9.54
C ILE A 294 -13.79 12.21 -10.40
N PRO A 295 -14.56 12.79 -11.34
CA PRO A 295 -15.40 12.02 -12.25
C PRO A 295 -14.54 11.10 -13.12
N ASN A 296 -14.98 9.84 -13.28
CA ASN A 296 -14.25 8.80 -14.04
C ASN A 296 -12.80 8.67 -13.58
N TYR A 297 -12.59 8.66 -12.27
CA TYR A 297 -11.28 8.39 -11.69
C TYR A 297 -10.76 7.03 -12.18
N GLU A 298 -9.46 6.99 -12.48
CA GLU A 298 -8.72 5.77 -12.81
C GLU A 298 -7.51 5.70 -11.88
N SER A 299 -7.16 4.51 -11.39
CA SER A 299 -6.00 4.33 -10.51
C SER A 299 -4.66 4.64 -11.20
N GLY A 300 -3.62 4.84 -10.40
CA GLY A 300 -2.27 5.23 -10.83
C GLY A 300 -1.96 6.72 -10.72
N ASP A 301 -2.71 7.49 -9.92
CA ASP A 301 -2.44 8.89 -9.67
C ASP A 301 -1.14 9.08 -8.89
N LEU A 302 -0.54 10.27 -8.99
CA LEU A 302 0.78 10.53 -8.40
C LEU A 302 0.85 10.19 -6.90
N LEU A 303 -0.22 10.45 -6.13
CA LEU A 303 -0.24 10.18 -4.70
C LEU A 303 -0.44 8.70 -4.35
N GLU A 304 -0.82 7.84 -5.30
CA GLU A 304 -0.88 6.39 -5.08
C GLU A 304 0.51 5.75 -4.97
N VAL A 305 1.59 6.47 -5.34
CA VAL A 305 2.97 6.05 -5.03
C VAL A 305 3.18 5.78 -3.53
N PHE A 306 2.36 6.38 -2.66
CA PHE A 306 2.42 6.13 -1.23
C PHE A 306 2.00 4.69 -0.83
N PHE A 307 1.22 3.97 -1.65
CA PHE A 307 1.01 2.53 -1.48
C PHE A 307 2.33 1.77 -1.65
N VAL A 308 3.12 2.12 -2.67
CA VAL A 308 4.46 1.55 -2.87
C VAL A 308 5.36 1.88 -1.68
N PHE A 309 5.37 3.13 -1.22
CA PHE A 309 6.18 3.55 -0.07
C PHE A 309 5.83 2.81 1.22
N THR A 310 4.55 2.44 1.40
CA THR A 310 4.12 1.59 2.52
C THR A 310 4.89 0.27 2.53
N GLY A 311 4.90 -0.46 1.41
CA GLY A 311 5.68 -1.69 1.27
C GLY A 311 7.18 -1.46 1.51
N ILE A 312 7.76 -0.42 0.90
CA ILE A 312 9.18 -0.08 1.08
C ILE A 312 9.54 0.18 2.54
N PHE A 313 8.76 0.97 3.25
CA PHE A 313 9.05 1.32 4.64
C PHE A 313 8.86 0.13 5.59
N PHE A 314 7.85 -0.73 5.37
CA PHE A 314 7.74 -1.99 6.11
C PHE A 314 8.95 -2.90 5.88
N ALA A 315 9.39 -3.05 4.63
CA ALA A 315 10.56 -3.83 4.26
C ALA A 315 11.84 -3.32 4.95
N ILE A 316 12.11 -2.02 4.90
CA ILE A 316 13.25 -1.39 5.58
C ILE A 316 13.15 -1.59 7.10
N GLY A 317 11.97 -1.34 7.69
CA GLY A 317 11.74 -1.53 9.12
C GLY A 317 12.05 -2.96 9.57
N ALA A 318 11.61 -3.96 8.80
CA ALA A 318 11.91 -5.36 9.06
C ALA A 318 13.40 -5.70 8.90
N ALA A 319 14.07 -5.14 7.90
CA ALA A 319 15.51 -5.34 7.69
C ALA A 319 16.34 -4.79 8.87
N LEU A 320 16.00 -3.58 9.34
CA LEU A 320 16.67 -2.93 10.46
C LEU A 320 16.45 -3.68 11.78
N GLU A 321 15.24 -4.15 12.06
CA GLU A 321 14.97 -4.90 13.30
C GLU A 321 15.78 -6.20 13.37
N TYR A 322 15.89 -6.89 12.24
CA TYR A 322 16.68 -8.12 12.15
C TYR A 322 18.15 -7.86 12.46
N ASP A 323 18.73 -6.80 11.90
CA ASP A 323 20.13 -6.42 12.16
C ASP A 323 20.38 -6.09 13.63
N VAL A 324 19.53 -5.26 14.23
CA VAL A 324 19.68 -4.90 15.64
C VAL A 324 19.52 -6.12 16.55
N SER A 325 18.58 -7.00 16.23
CA SER A 325 18.28 -8.21 17.00
C SER A 325 19.42 -9.24 16.94
N THR A 326 19.97 -9.49 15.75
CA THR A 326 21.05 -10.47 15.56
C THR A 326 22.39 -9.98 16.13
N ARG A 327 22.72 -8.68 15.98
CA ARG A 327 23.91 -8.10 16.61
C ARG A 327 23.85 -8.16 18.14
N ALA A 328 22.67 -7.91 18.72
CA ALA A 328 22.48 -8.01 20.17
C ALA A 328 22.69 -9.44 20.70
N SER A 329 22.24 -10.45 19.94
CA SER A 329 22.44 -11.87 20.27
C SER A 329 23.92 -12.27 20.23
N THR A 330 24.65 -11.84 19.20
CA THR A 330 26.09 -12.14 19.03
C THR A 330 26.93 -11.52 20.15
N SER A 331 26.64 -10.29 20.55
CA SER A 331 27.34 -9.62 21.67
C SER A 331 27.17 -10.37 23.00
N ARG A 332 25.96 -10.88 23.30
CA ARG A 332 25.70 -11.69 24.50
C ARG A 332 26.44 -13.03 24.46
N ARG A 333 26.48 -13.69 23.30
CA ARG A 333 27.15 -14.98 23.13
C ARG A 333 28.67 -14.86 23.23
N SER A 334 29.26 -13.80 22.69
CA SER A 334 30.69 -13.51 22.81
C SER A 334 31.12 -13.27 24.26
N ARG A 335 30.37 -12.47 25.03
CA ARG A 335 30.64 -12.25 26.47
C ARG A 335 30.58 -13.53 27.31
N ARG A 336 29.65 -14.45 27.00
CA ARG A 336 29.57 -15.74 27.71
C ARG A 336 30.73 -16.69 27.39
N ARG A 337 31.39 -16.53 26.26
CA ARG A 337 32.52 -17.38 25.83
C ARG A 337 33.90 -16.84 26.23
N GLY A 338 34.02 -15.54 26.50
CA GLY A 338 35.26 -14.90 26.93
C GLY A 338 35.43 -14.79 28.45
N GLY A 339 34.51 -15.33 29.25
CA GLY A 339 34.52 -15.27 30.71
C GLY A 339 34.58 -16.64 31.39
N SER A 340 35.01 -17.68 30.68
CA SER A 340 35.18 -19.05 31.19
C SER A 340 36.65 -19.44 31.21
#